data_AF-A0A7C7A926-F1
#
_entry.id   AF-A0A7C7A926-F1
#
_cell.length_a   1.000
_cell.length_b   1.000
_cell.length_c   1.000
_cell.angle_alpha   90.00
_cell.angle_beta   90.00
_cell.angle_gamma   90.00
#
_symmetry.space_group_name_H-M   'P 1'
#
loop_
_entity.id
_entity.type
_entity.pdbx_description
1 polymer ?
#
loop_
_entity_poly.entity_id
_entity_poly.type
_entity_poly.pdbx_seq_one_letter_code
_entity_poly.pdbx_strand_id
1 'polypeptide(L)'
;MDAPRNNEESESKEEVIDSITYSYLSFEDEVIDKCMISKYKELLEPEEFEVLMLNIVEGVSQKEIASMLHKTQSCISKMKKRALRKLEEFIKEV
;
A
#
# COMPACT_ATOMS: atom_id res chain seq x y z
N MET A 1 11.03 -60.35 28.56
CA MET A 1 10.32 -59.55 27.56
C MET A 1 10.99 -58.19 27.56
N ASP A 2 11.96 -58.05 26.69
CA ASP A 2 12.72 -56.83 26.43
C ASP A 2 11.85 -55.76 25.77
N ALA A 3 11.99 -54.52 26.22
CA ALA A 3 11.80 -53.33 25.41
C ALA A 3 12.68 -52.20 25.99
N PRO A 4 13.70 -51.70 25.27
CA PRO A 4 14.46 -50.51 25.63
C PRO A 4 14.04 -49.28 24.80
N ARG A 5 14.60 -48.12 25.17
CA ARG A 5 14.62 -46.80 24.46
C ARG A 5 13.47 -45.85 24.81
N ASN A 6 13.64 -44.54 24.91
CA ASN A 6 14.75 -43.58 24.85
C ASN A 6 14.16 -42.31 25.49
N ASN A 7 14.83 -41.67 26.44
CA ASN A 7 15.53 -40.39 26.25
C ASN A 7 14.91 -39.47 25.19
N GLU A 8 14.33 -38.35 25.64
CA GLU A 8 14.37 -37.06 24.95
C GLU A 8 13.88 -35.99 25.95
N GLU A 9 14.82 -35.52 26.77
CA GLU A 9 14.75 -34.17 27.33
C GLU A 9 14.49 -33.22 26.16
N SER A 10 13.27 -32.72 26.08
CA SER A 10 12.92 -31.64 25.15
C SER A 10 13.52 -30.36 25.71
N GLU A 11 14.83 -30.21 25.48
CA GLU A 11 15.53 -28.94 25.57
C GLU A 11 14.86 -28.00 24.57
N SER A 12 13.89 -27.22 25.05
CA SER A 12 13.27 -26.15 24.29
C SER A 12 14.36 -25.14 24.00
N LYS A 13 15.01 -25.30 22.85
CA LYS A 13 15.81 -24.25 22.22
C LYS A 13 14.85 -23.08 22.02
N GLU A 14 14.92 -22.15 22.94
CA GLU A 14 14.33 -20.83 22.81
C GLU A 14 15.03 -20.20 21.61
N GLU A 15 14.46 -20.38 20.43
CA GLU A 15 14.83 -19.63 19.25
C GLU A 15 14.56 -18.17 19.60
N VAL A 16 15.63 -17.45 19.92
CA VAL A 16 15.63 -15.99 20.00
C VAL A 16 15.30 -15.50 18.60
N ILE A 17 14.01 -15.32 18.34
CA ILE A 17 13.52 -14.72 17.12
C ILE A 17 13.98 -13.27 17.19
N ASP A 18 15.04 -12.93 16.46
CA ASP A 18 15.56 -11.58 16.32
C ASP A 18 14.41 -10.65 15.89
N SER A 19 13.80 -9.98 16.87
CA SER A 19 12.66 -9.08 16.70
C SER A 19 13.02 -7.77 15.97
N ILE A 20 14.19 -7.73 15.34
CA ILE A 20 14.79 -6.56 14.72
C ILE A 20 14.37 -6.44 13.25
N THR A 21 14.00 -7.54 12.59
CA THR A 21 13.75 -7.52 11.12
C THR A 21 12.38 -6.96 10.72
N TYR A 22 11.40 -6.89 11.64
CA TYR A 22 10.03 -6.47 11.30
C TYR A 22 9.72 -4.97 11.58
N SER A 23 10.69 -4.23 12.14
CA SER A 23 10.49 -2.84 12.60
C SER A 23 11.06 -1.76 11.64
N TYR A 24 11.52 -2.14 10.45
CA TYR A 24 12.27 -1.26 9.55
C TYR A 24 11.56 -1.10 8.20
N LEU A 25 10.30 -0.66 8.20
CA LEU A 25 9.95 0.36 7.22
C LEU A 25 10.72 1.59 7.70
N SER A 26 11.81 1.92 7.00
CA SER A 26 12.72 2.99 7.42
C SER A 26 11.90 4.27 7.55
N PHE A 27 12.19 5.12 8.54
CA PHE A 27 11.64 6.48 8.59
C PHE A 27 11.84 7.21 7.24
N GLU A 28 12.91 6.86 6.53
CA GLU A 28 13.20 7.34 5.18
C GLU A 28 12.14 6.91 4.15
N ASP A 29 11.63 5.67 4.22
CA ASP A 29 10.58 5.18 3.32
C ASP A 29 9.27 5.97 3.54
N GLU A 30 8.90 6.22 4.80
CA GLU A 30 7.72 7.04 5.11
C GLU A 30 7.87 8.49 4.60
N VAL A 31 9.07 9.06 4.71
CA VAL A 31 9.37 10.39 4.17
C VAL A 31 9.27 10.39 2.65
N ILE A 32 9.82 9.38 1.96
CA ILE A 32 9.73 9.22 0.50
C ILE A 32 8.26 9.14 0.08
N ASP A 33 7.46 8.28 0.72
CA ASP A 33 6.03 8.12 0.41
C ASP A 33 5.28 9.45 0.57
N LYS A 34 5.51 10.19 1.66
CA LYS A 34 4.88 11.51 1.89
C LYS A 34 5.32 12.55 0.86
N CYS A 35 6.58 12.56 0.48
CA CYS A 35 7.09 13.43 -0.59
C CYS A 35 6.41 13.10 -1.93
N MET A 36 6.27 11.82 -2.26
CA MET A 36 5.62 11.38 -3.50
C MET A 36 4.13 11.74 -3.53
N ILE A 37 3.39 11.53 -2.44
CA ILE A 37 1.99 11.95 -2.32
C ILE A 37 1.84 13.47 -2.53
N SER A 38 2.75 14.25 -1.94
CA SER A 38 2.75 15.71 -2.10
C SER A 38 2.98 16.12 -3.56
N LYS A 39 3.89 15.46 -4.26
CA LYS A 39 4.13 15.69 -5.71
C LYS A 39 2.93 15.33 -6.56
N TYR A 40 2.25 14.23 -6.24
CA TYR A 40 1.04 13.82 -6.96
C TYR A 40 -0.10 14.83 -6.76
N LYS A 41 -0.21 15.41 -5.57
CA LYS A 41 -1.18 16.48 -5.29
C LYS A 41 -0.89 17.76 -6.10
N GLU A 42 0.37 18.07 -6.39
CA GLU A 42 0.75 19.22 -7.23
C GLU A 42 0.47 18.96 -8.72
N LEU A 43 0.62 17.72 -9.19
CA LEU A 43 0.48 17.34 -10.61
C LEU A 43 -0.98 17.13 -11.05
N LEU A 44 -1.83 16.67 -10.14
CA LEU A 44 -3.19 16.24 -10.45
C LEU A 44 -4.21 17.34 -10.14
N GLU A 45 -5.31 17.34 -10.89
CA GLU A 45 -6.46 18.15 -10.50
C GLU A 45 -6.99 17.67 -9.14
N PRO A 46 -7.58 18.55 -8.30
CA PRO A 46 -8.05 18.16 -6.96
C PRO A 46 -8.96 16.93 -6.97
N GLU A 47 -9.92 16.87 -7.89
CA GLU A 47 -10.83 15.73 -8.00
C GLU A 47 -10.12 14.47 -8.54
N GLU A 48 -9.10 14.62 -9.39
CA GLU A 48 -8.31 13.49 -9.90
C GLU A 48 -7.46 12.86 -8.78
N PHE A 49 -6.87 13.70 -7.92
CA PHE A 49 -6.15 13.28 -6.72
C PHE A 49 -7.08 12.58 -5.74
N GLU A 50 -8.24 13.16 -5.44
CA GLU A 50 -9.24 12.57 -4.53
C GLU A 50 -9.69 11.18 -5.00
N VAL A 51 -9.98 11.01 -6.31
CA VAL A 51 -10.35 9.71 -6.88
C VAL A 51 -9.24 8.66 -6.73
N LEU A 52 -7.97 9.05 -6.88
CA LEU A 52 -6.85 8.11 -6.68
C LEU A 52 -6.66 7.73 -5.21
N MET A 53 -6.75 8.70 -4.28
CA MET A 53 -6.63 8.44 -2.85
C MET A 53 -7.71 7.47 -2.40
N LEU A 54 -8.98 7.74 -2.73
CA LEU A 54 -10.09 6.87 -2.37
C LEU A 54 -9.95 5.47 -3.00
N ASN A 55 -9.55 5.38 -4.28
CA ASN A 55 -9.57 4.09 -4.96
C ASN A 55 -8.33 3.22 -4.71
N ILE A 56 -7.14 3.81 -4.58
CA ILE A 56 -5.86 3.08 -4.48
C ILE A 56 -5.42 2.98 -3.03
N VAL A 57 -5.50 4.08 -2.27
CA VAL A 57 -5.00 4.13 -0.89
C VAL A 57 -6.05 3.58 0.07
N GLU A 58 -7.30 4.00 -0.08
CA GLU A 58 -8.41 3.58 0.80
C GLU A 58 -9.16 2.34 0.28
N GLY A 59 -8.90 1.91 -0.97
CA GLY A 59 -9.50 0.71 -1.56
C GLY A 59 -10.99 0.82 -1.88
N VAL A 60 -11.56 2.03 -1.87
CA VAL A 60 -12.99 2.27 -2.16
C VAL A 60 -13.29 1.98 -3.63
N SER A 61 -14.40 1.31 -3.93
CA SER A 61 -14.73 0.96 -5.32
C SER A 61 -15.13 2.20 -6.13
N GLN A 62 -14.91 2.17 -7.45
CA GLN A 62 -15.31 3.28 -8.33
C GLN A 62 -16.82 3.56 -8.31
N LYS A 63 -17.65 2.54 -8.00
CA LYS A 63 -19.10 2.70 -7.85
C LYS A 63 -19.43 3.51 -6.60
N GLU A 64 -18.78 3.21 -5.48
CA GLU A 64 -18.97 3.95 -4.23
C GLU A 64 -18.43 5.37 -4.34
N ILE A 65 -17.25 5.56 -4.94
CA ILE A 65 -16.68 6.90 -5.21
C ILE A 65 -17.63 7.73 -6.09
N ALA A 66 -18.24 7.12 -7.11
CA ALA A 66 -19.21 7.80 -7.96
C ALA A 66 -20.41 8.30 -7.14
N SER A 67 -20.90 7.51 -6.19
CA SER A 67 -21.94 7.93 -5.26
C SER A 67 -21.48 9.04 -4.31
N MET A 68 -20.27 8.94 -3.75
CA MET A 68 -19.69 9.94 -2.85
C MET A 68 -19.50 11.31 -3.51
N LEU A 69 -19.03 11.32 -4.75
CA LEU A 69 -18.73 12.54 -5.50
C LEU A 69 -19.89 13.03 -6.38
N HIS A 70 -21.06 12.39 -6.28
CA HIS A 70 -22.25 12.69 -7.09
C HIS A 70 -21.97 12.69 -8.62
N LYS A 71 -21.14 11.75 -9.09
CA LYS A 71 -20.77 11.57 -10.50
C LYS A 71 -21.17 10.20 -11.01
N THR A 72 -21.07 9.98 -12.32
CA THR A 72 -21.26 8.64 -12.89
C THR A 72 -19.98 7.81 -12.71
N GLN A 73 -20.12 6.48 -12.62
CA GLN A 73 -18.96 5.57 -12.58
C GLN A 73 -18.05 5.75 -13.81
N SER A 74 -18.63 6.05 -14.99
CA SER A 74 -17.85 6.32 -16.21
C SER A 74 -17.03 7.62 -16.12
N CYS A 75 -17.52 8.64 -15.40
CA CYS A 75 -16.76 9.84 -15.11
C CYS A 75 -15.57 9.53 -14.19
N ILE A 76 -15.79 8.81 -13.09
CA ILE A 76 -14.73 8.37 -12.17
C ILE A 76 -13.66 7.54 -12.90
N SER A 77 -14.09 6.60 -13.75
CA SER A 77 -13.17 5.78 -14.55
C SER A 77 -12.28 6.63 -15.47
N LYS A 78 -12.86 7.62 -16.15
CA LYS A 78 -12.12 8.54 -17.03
C LYS A 78 -11.14 9.42 -16.24
N MET A 79 -11.55 9.92 -15.09
CA MET A 79 -10.69 10.70 -14.20
C MET A 79 -9.51 9.87 -13.71
N LYS A 80 -9.76 8.66 -13.17
CA LYS A 80 -8.72 7.73 -12.75
C LYS A 80 -7.73 7.45 -13.88
N LYS A 81 -8.23 7.15 -15.08
CA LYS A 81 -7.37 6.89 -16.25
C LYS A 81 -6.53 8.10 -16.62
N ARG A 82 -7.07 9.33 -16.53
CA ARG A 82 -6.29 10.54 -16.81
C ARG A 82 -5.22 10.77 -15.76
N ALA A 83 -5.57 10.63 -14.48
CA ALA A 83 -4.64 10.78 -13.37
C ALA A 83 -3.48 9.79 -13.47
N LEU A 84 -3.77 8.51 -13.73
CA LEU A 84 -2.75 7.48 -13.92
C LEU A 84 -1.81 7.76 -15.09
N ARG A 85 -2.31 8.33 -16.20
CA ARG A 85 -1.43 8.73 -17.31
C ARG A 85 -0.49 9.87 -16.94
N LYS A 86 -0.98 10.89 -16.24
CA LYS A 86 -0.12 11.99 -15.75
C LYS A 86 0.97 11.45 -14.82
N LEU A 87 0.62 10.54 -13.93
CA LEU A 87 1.59 9.89 -13.03
C LEU A 87 2.58 9.01 -13.80
N GLU A 88 2.12 8.26 -14.79
CA GLU A 88 2.99 7.43 -15.65
C GLU A 88 4.00 8.29 -16.42
N GLU A 89 3.57 9.42 -16.98
CA GLU A 89 4.44 10.38 -17.66
C GLU A 89 5.48 10.96 -16.69
N PHE A 90 5.03 11.41 -15.51
CA PHE A 90 5.93 11.92 -14.47
C PHE A 90 6.98 10.90 -14.04
N ILE A 91 6.58 9.65 -13.80
CA ILE A 91 7.51 8.58 -13.39
C ILE A 91 8.54 8.26 -14.49
N LYS A 92 8.20 8.43 -15.77
CA LYS A 92 9.13 8.21 -16.89
C LYS A 92 10.12 9.37 -17.08
N GLU A 93 9.79 10.56 -16.61
CA GLU A 93 10.65 11.75 -16.70
C GLU A 93 11.65 11.86 -15.55
N VAL A 94 11.39 11.17 -14.42
CA VAL A 94 12.29 11.06 -13.26
C VAL A 94 13.31 9.95 -13.46
#